data_AF-A0ABD0B8S2-F1
#
_entry.id   AF-A0ABD0B8S2-F1
#
_cell.length_a   1.000
_cell.length_b   1.000
_cell.length_c   1.000
_cell.angle_alpha   90.00
_cell.angle_beta   90.00
_cell.angle_gamma   90.00
#
_symmetry.space_group_name_H-M   'P 1'
#
loop_
_entity.id
_entity.type
_entity.pdbx_description
1 polymer ?
#
loop_
_entity_poly.entity_id
_entity_poly.type
_entity_poly.pdbx_seq_one_letter_code
_entity_poly.pdbx_strand_id
1 'polypeptide(L)'
;MLAVNPLLREIIERMALWPWDKPEAEQTCTLALLKEELAQAPRESWQLPLPSDGRLTGWLQEIKRGDTLPDRLNRLAERVGASDKTIGRIFMRETGMSYQAWRQQWRLLRAMELLAEAEPISRVAAALEFASDSAFIAFFRQHTGQTPLRYLNSRDESHRPNSPPPPRSPGPAA
;
A
#
# COMPACT_ATOMS: atom_id res chain seq x y z
N MET A 1 -0.31 6.61 -4.44
CA MET A 1 1.13 6.37 -4.68
C MET A 1 1.26 5.55 -5.95
N LEU A 2 2.44 5.51 -6.58
CA LEU A 2 2.67 4.74 -7.81
C LEU A 2 3.35 3.42 -7.44
N ALA A 3 2.83 2.30 -7.94
CA ALA A 3 3.58 1.04 -7.87
C ALA A 3 4.83 1.16 -8.72
N VAL A 4 6.01 0.98 -8.12
CA VAL A 4 7.28 0.97 -8.87
C VAL A 4 7.55 -0.45 -9.33
N ASN A 5 7.27 -0.75 -10.61
CA ASN A 5 7.64 -2.03 -11.19
C ASN A 5 9.19 -2.12 -11.35
N PRO A 6 9.75 -3.33 -11.53
CA PRO A 6 11.21 -3.49 -11.67
C PRO A 6 11.80 -2.66 -12.82
N LEU A 7 11.10 -2.52 -13.94
CA LEU A 7 11.56 -1.75 -15.07
C LEU A 7 11.67 -0.23 -14.76
N LEU A 8 10.66 0.32 -14.07
CA LEU A 8 10.62 1.71 -13.64
C LEU A 8 11.77 2.02 -12.67
N ARG A 9 12.10 1.08 -11.77
CA ARG A 9 13.27 1.18 -10.90
C ARG A 9 14.57 1.30 -11.71
N GLU A 10 14.81 0.37 -12.63
CA GLU A 10 16.03 0.35 -13.44
C GLU A 10 16.15 1.60 -14.33
N ILE A 11 15.03 2.11 -14.85
CA ILE A 11 15.00 3.36 -15.62
C ILE A 11 15.41 4.54 -14.74
N ILE A 12 14.84 4.65 -13.54
CA ILE A 12 15.18 5.72 -12.58
C ILE A 12 16.65 5.65 -12.17
N GLU A 13 17.17 4.46 -11.86
CA GLU A 13 18.58 4.27 -11.49
C GLU A 13 19.51 4.64 -12.65
N ARG A 14 19.18 4.24 -13.88
CA ARG A 14 19.93 4.62 -15.09
C ARG A 14 19.93 6.13 -15.32
N MET A 15 18.82 6.81 -15.07
CA MET A 15 18.70 8.27 -15.19
C MET A 15 19.45 9.00 -14.07
N ALA A 16 19.45 8.45 -12.85
CA ALA A 16 20.18 9.01 -11.71
C ALA A 16 21.70 8.98 -11.90
N LEU A 17 22.20 8.07 -12.73
CA LEU A 17 23.62 7.91 -13.08
C LEU A 17 24.03 8.65 -14.36
N TRP A 18 23.17 9.50 -14.93
CA TRP A 18 23.54 10.27 -16.13
C TRP A 18 24.67 11.27 -15.85
N PRO A 19 25.64 11.38 -16.76
CA PRO A 19 26.53 12.54 -16.81
C PRO A 19 25.70 13.83 -16.90
N TRP A 20 26.14 14.87 -16.20
CA TRP A 20 25.42 16.15 -16.14
C TRP A 20 25.29 16.83 -17.51
N ASP A 21 26.19 16.48 -18.44
CA ASP A 21 26.31 16.99 -19.79
C ASP A 21 25.74 16.03 -20.86
N LYS A 22 24.99 15.00 -20.47
CA LYS A 22 24.44 14.03 -21.41
C LYS A 22 23.55 14.73 -22.46
N PRO A 23 23.80 14.54 -23.77
CA PRO A 23 22.99 15.18 -24.81
C PRO A 23 21.51 14.77 -24.74
N GLU A 24 20.61 15.74 -24.93
CA GLU A 24 19.15 15.52 -24.87
C GLU A 24 18.68 14.43 -25.85
N ALA A 25 19.26 14.38 -27.04
CA ALA A 25 18.96 13.35 -28.05
C ALA A 25 19.17 11.91 -27.54
N GLU A 26 20.13 11.70 -26.63
CA GLU A 26 20.39 10.40 -26.02
C GLU A 26 19.49 10.11 -24.80
N GLN A 27 18.86 11.14 -24.24
CA GLN A 27 17.93 11.03 -23.13
C GLN A 27 16.52 10.64 -23.62
N THR A 28 16.13 11.10 -24.82
CA THR A 28 14.79 11.01 -25.39
C THR A 28 14.14 9.63 -25.26
N CYS A 29 14.82 8.56 -25.66
CA CYS A 29 14.25 7.21 -25.62
C CYS A 29 14.00 6.72 -24.18
N THR A 30 14.91 7.03 -23.25
CA THR A 30 14.76 6.63 -21.83
C THR A 30 13.65 7.43 -21.16
N LEU A 31 13.54 8.73 -21.49
CA LEU A 31 12.47 9.62 -21.03
C LEU A 31 11.10 9.22 -21.59
N ALA A 32 11.05 8.79 -22.84
CA ALA A 32 9.83 8.24 -23.46
C ALA A 32 9.39 6.96 -22.75
N LEU A 33 10.34 6.05 -22.48
CA LEU A 33 10.07 4.80 -21.76
C LEU A 33 9.63 5.06 -20.31
N LEU A 34 10.23 6.04 -19.62
CA LEU A 34 9.77 6.47 -18.29
C LEU A 34 8.31 6.95 -18.34
N LYS A 35 7.96 7.78 -19.34
CA LYS A 35 6.59 8.30 -19.49
C LYS A 35 5.59 7.19 -19.80
N GLU A 36 5.97 6.24 -20.64
CA GLU A 36 5.19 5.04 -20.96
C GLU A 36 4.94 4.21 -19.69
N GLU A 37 6.00 3.90 -18.95
CA GLU A 37 5.90 3.13 -17.72
C GLU A 37 5.13 3.87 -16.62
N LEU A 38 5.26 5.20 -16.50
CA LEU A 38 4.44 6.00 -15.58
C LEU A 38 2.96 6.03 -15.99
N ALA A 39 2.65 5.98 -17.29
CA ALA A 39 1.29 5.94 -17.79
C ALA A 39 0.65 4.56 -17.58
N GLN A 40 1.44 3.49 -17.70
CA GLN A 40 0.99 2.10 -17.52
C GLN A 40 1.10 1.61 -16.07
N ALA A 41 1.88 2.30 -15.22
CA ALA A 41 2.06 1.94 -13.82
C ALA A 41 0.69 1.84 -13.13
N PRO A 42 0.38 0.68 -12.51
CA PRO A 42 -0.84 0.57 -11.74
C PRO A 42 -0.79 1.65 -10.66
N ARG A 43 -1.76 2.56 -10.71
CA ARG A 43 -1.95 3.54 -9.64
C ARG A 43 -2.25 2.73 -8.38
N GLU A 44 -1.31 2.69 -7.44
CA GLU A 44 -1.60 2.31 -6.06
C GLU A 44 -2.44 3.42 -5.45
N SER A 45 -3.70 3.44 -5.85
CA SER A 45 -4.75 4.08 -5.09
C SER A 45 -4.88 3.27 -3.79
N TRP A 46 -4.19 3.75 -2.75
CA TRP A 46 -4.52 3.49 -1.35
C TRP A 46 -5.92 4.04 -0.97
N GLN A 47 -6.70 4.50 -1.95
CA GLN A 47 -8.10 4.79 -1.80
C GLN A 47 -8.85 3.48 -1.96
N LEU A 48 -9.51 3.05 -0.89
CA LEU A 48 -10.44 1.94 -0.94
C LEU A 48 -11.77 2.44 -1.53
N PRO A 49 -12.15 2.07 -2.76
CA PRO A 49 -13.44 2.47 -3.33
C PRO A 49 -14.58 1.90 -2.47
N LEU A 50 -15.57 2.73 -2.17
CA LEU A 50 -16.72 2.32 -1.35
C LEU A 50 -17.94 2.19 -2.26
N PRO A 51 -18.69 1.07 -2.18
CA PRO A 51 -19.93 0.96 -2.92
C PRO A 51 -20.94 1.99 -2.40
N SER A 52 -21.81 2.44 -3.29
CA SER A 52 -22.83 3.47 -3.03
C SER A 52 -24.24 2.88 -2.88
N ASP A 53 -24.37 1.56 -2.96
CA ASP A 53 -25.65 0.86 -2.77
C ASP A 53 -26.24 1.11 -1.37
N GLY A 54 -27.52 1.52 -1.34
CA GLY A 54 -28.23 1.89 -0.11
C GLY A 54 -28.27 0.79 0.95
N ARG A 55 -28.21 -0.50 0.56
CA ARG A 55 -28.20 -1.64 1.49
C ARG A 55 -26.90 -1.72 2.28
N LEU A 56 -25.79 -1.24 1.71
CA LEU A 56 -24.47 -1.27 2.33
C LEU A 56 -24.17 0.00 3.12
N THR A 57 -24.91 1.08 2.93
CA THR A 57 -24.64 2.38 3.55
C THR A 57 -24.53 2.31 5.07
N GLY A 58 -25.46 1.63 5.75
CA GLY A 58 -25.41 1.52 7.22
C GLY A 58 -24.14 0.83 7.71
N TRP A 59 -23.85 -0.34 7.14
CA TRP A 59 -22.63 -1.11 7.43
C TRP A 59 -21.35 -0.34 7.08
N LEU A 60 -21.31 0.38 5.96
CA LEU A 60 -20.17 1.21 5.58
C LEU A 60 -19.93 2.37 6.54
N GLN A 61 -20.98 2.96 7.12
CA GLN A 61 -20.84 4.04 8.10
C GLN A 61 -20.21 3.54 9.40
N GLU A 62 -20.57 2.35 9.86
CA GLU A 62 -19.95 1.74 11.03
C GLU A 62 -18.46 1.43 10.82
N ILE A 63 -18.11 0.91 9.64
CA ILE A 63 -16.71 0.71 9.26
C ILE A 63 -15.94 2.03 9.25
N LYS A 64 -16.52 3.09 8.71
CA LYS A 64 -15.89 4.43 8.67
C LYS A 64 -15.66 5.01 10.05
N ARG A 65 -16.55 4.73 11.01
CA ARG A 65 -16.40 5.15 12.41
C ARG A 65 -15.35 4.33 13.17
N GLY A 66 -14.95 3.19 12.62
CA GLY A 66 -14.06 2.24 13.28
C GLY A 66 -14.77 1.37 14.31
N ASP A 67 -16.11 1.36 14.32
CA ASP A 67 -16.92 0.61 15.28
C ASP A 67 -16.86 -0.91 15.02
N THR A 68 -16.64 -1.31 13.77
CA THR A 68 -16.59 -2.71 13.35
C THR A 68 -15.57 -2.97 12.26
N LEU A 69 -15.06 -4.20 12.24
CA LEU A 69 -14.27 -4.74 11.12
C LEU A 69 -15.20 -5.20 9.99
N PRO A 70 -14.72 -5.26 8.73
CA PRO A 70 -15.46 -5.88 7.65
C PRO A 70 -15.75 -7.37 7.91
N ASP A 71 -17.03 -7.69 7.95
CA ASP A 71 -17.56 -9.03 8.19
C ASP A 71 -17.13 -10.04 7.12
N ARG A 72 -17.25 -11.33 7.42
CA ARG A 72 -17.20 -12.35 6.35
C ARG A 72 -18.44 -12.21 5.45
N LEU A 73 -18.32 -12.62 4.19
CA LEU A 73 -19.38 -12.40 3.18
C LEU A 73 -20.75 -12.93 3.63
N ASN A 74 -20.77 -14.13 4.22
CA ASN A 74 -21.99 -14.74 4.74
C ASN A 74 -22.66 -13.92 5.85
N ARG A 75 -21.88 -13.38 6.79
CA ARG A 75 -22.40 -12.52 7.85
C ARG A 75 -22.87 -11.18 7.32
N LEU A 76 -22.14 -10.61 6.36
CA LEU A 76 -22.56 -9.39 5.68
C LEU A 76 -23.90 -9.61 4.96
N ALA A 77 -24.07 -10.75 4.31
CA ALA A 77 -25.30 -11.12 3.62
C ALA A 77 -26.52 -11.21 4.55
N GLU A 78 -26.36 -11.88 5.69
CA GLU A 78 -27.38 -11.94 6.75
C GLU A 78 -27.72 -10.54 7.28
N ARG A 79 -26.69 -9.71 7.51
CA ARG A 79 -26.82 -8.38 8.09
C ARG A 79 -27.52 -7.37 7.19
N VAL A 80 -27.21 -7.37 5.90
CA VAL A 80 -27.76 -6.39 4.93
C VAL A 80 -28.98 -6.90 4.16
N GLY A 81 -29.42 -8.12 4.45
CA GLY A 81 -30.58 -8.75 3.80
C GLY A 81 -30.36 -8.98 2.30
N ALA A 82 -29.13 -9.26 1.87
CA ALA A 82 -28.78 -9.48 0.47
C ALA A 82 -27.95 -10.74 0.30
N SER A 83 -28.17 -11.50 -0.78
CA SER A 83 -27.37 -12.70 -1.05
C SER A 83 -25.90 -12.39 -1.33
N ASP A 84 -25.01 -13.35 -1.05
CA ASP A 84 -23.59 -13.29 -1.40
C ASP A 84 -23.35 -12.90 -2.86
N LYS A 85 -24.17 -13.43 -3.78
CA LYS A 85 -24.11 -13.10 -5.22
C LYS A 85 -24.45 -11.63 -5.49
N THR A 86 -25.44 -11.09 -4.78
CA THR A 86 -25.84 -9.69 -4.89
C THR A 86 -24.73 -8.78 -4.40
N ILE A 87 -24.17 -9.05 -3.23
CA ILE A 87 -23.05 -8.28 -2.66
C ILE A 87 -21.84 -8.34 -3.59
N GLY A 88 -21.45 -9.54 -4.03
CA GLY A 88 -20.34 -9.71 -4.96
C GLY A 88 -20.52 -8.90 -6.26
N ARG A 89 -21.75 -8.87 -6.80
CA ARG A 89 -22.07 -8.08 -7.99
C ARG A 89 -22.00 -6.57 -7.73
N ILE A 90 -22.49 -6.09 -6.59
CA ILE A 90 -22.42 -4.67 -6.21
C ILE A 90 -20.95 -4.25 -6.13
N PHE A 91 -20.13 -5.00 -5.39
CA PHE A 91 -18.70 -4.72 -5.27
C PHE A 91 -17.99 -4.75 -6.62
N MET A 92 -18.19 -5.80 -7.43
CA MET A 92 -17.56 -5.86 -8.76
C MET A 92 -17.99 -4.69 -9.67
N ARG A 93 -19.28 -4.32 -9.66
CA ARG A 93 -19.82 -3.25 -10.52
C ARG A 93 -19.36 -1.86 -10.08
N GLU A 94 -19.31 -1.59 -8.78
CA GLU A 94 -19.11 -0.24 -8.25
C GLU A 94 -17.67 0.03 -7.82
N THR A 95 -16.95 -1.01 -7.39
CA THR A 95 -15.56 -0.89 -6.90
C THR A 95 -14.54 -1.53 -7.83
N GLY A 96 -14.98 -2.30 -8.83
CA GLY A 96 -14.10 -3.03 -9.75
C GLY A 96 -13.41 -4.25 -9.13
N MET A 97 -13.75 -4.62 -7.90
CA MET A 97 -13.12 -5.71 -7.16
C MET A 97 -14.15 -6.59 -6.43
N SER A 98 -13.76 -7.83 -6.14
CA SER A 98 -14.60 -8.74 -5.36
C SER A 98 -14.64 -8.29 -3.90
N TYR A 99 -15.70 -8.67 -3.17
CA TYR A 99 -15.79 -8.36 -1.73
C TYR A 99 -14.58 -8.87 -0.94
N GLN A 100 -14.05 -10.04 -1.29
CA GLN A 100 -12.89 -10.61 -0.60
C GLN A 100 -11.62 -9.79 -0.86
N ALA A 101 -11.38 -9.37 -2.11
CA ALA A 101 -10.26 -8.51 -2.45
C ALA A 101 -10.38 -7.14 -1.75
N TRP A 102 -11.58 -6.55 -1.78
CA TRP A 102 -11.89 -5.32 -1.06
C TRP A 102 -11.61 -5.42 0.44
N ARG A 103 -12.07 -6.52 1.07
CA ARG A 103 -11.86 -6.79 2.50
C ARG A 103 -10.39 -6.96 2.86
N GLN A 104 -9.60 -7.60 2.00
CA GLN A 104 -8.15 -7.70 2.18
C GLN A 104 -7.48 -6.32 2.09
N GLN A 105 -7.86 -5.52 1.10
CA GLN A 105 -7.33 -4.18 0.93
C GLN A 105 -7.70 -3.26 2.09
N TRP A 106 -8.93 -3.35 2.61
CA TRP A 106 -9.33 -2.65 3.84
C TRP A 106 -8.46 -3.04 5.04
N ARG A 107 -8.25 -4.35 5.26
CA ARG A 107 -7.42 -4.85 6.37
C ARG A 107 -5.98 -4.38 6.26
N LEU A 108 -5.45 -4.32 5.04
CA LEU A 108 -4.11 -3.81 4.78
C LEU A 108 -3.99 -2.32 5.13
N LEU A 109 -4.93 -1.49 4.66
CA LEU A 109 -4.95 -0.06 4.96
C LEU A 109 -5.03 0.18 6.48
N ARG A 110 -5.94 -0.52 7.16
CA ARG A 110 -6.08 -0.41 8.61
C ARG A 110 -4.82 -0.88 9.35
N ALA A 111 -4.15 -1.93 8.87
CA ALA A 111 -2.86 -2.35 9.42
C ALA A 111 -1.80 -1.25 9.29
N MET A 112 -1.72 -0.60 8.14
CA MET A 112 -0.76 0.48 7.90
C MET A 112 -1.04 1.71 8.78
N GLU A 113 -2.32 2.03 9.02
CA GLU A 113 -2.73 3.08 9.97
C GLU A 113 -2.26 2.75 11.39
N LEU A 114 -2.58 1.56 11.90
CA LEU A 114 -2.19 1.14 13.25
C LEU A 114 -0.68 1.04 13.43
N LEU A 115 0.04 0.57 12.40
CA LEU A 115 1.51 0.55 12.41
C LEU A 115 2.08 1.98 12.44
N ALA A 116 1.47 2.92 11.72
CA ALA A 116 1.89 4.33 11.73
C ALA A 116 1.68 4.99 13.10
N GLU A 117 0.72 4.51 13.89
CA GLU A 117 0.51 4.91 15.29
C GLU A 117 1.51 4.26 16.27
N ALA A 118 2.53 3.56 15.77
CA ALA A 118 3.55 2.85 16.54
C ALA A 118 3.01 1.74 17.46
N GLU A 119 1.84 1.18 17.15
CA GLU A 119 1.29 0.05 17.90
C GLU A 119 2.13 -1.23 17.67
N PRO A 120 2.31 -2.07 18.71
CA PRO A 120 3.08 -3.30 18.57
C PRO A 120 2.37 -4.29 17.65
N ILE A 121 3.15 -5.06 16.88
CA ILE A 121 2.66 -6.00 15.86
C ILE A 121 1.58 -6.94 16.41
N SER A 122 1.76 -7.44 17.63
CA SER A 122 0.79 -8.33 18.31
C SER A 122 -0.57 -7.67 18.53
N ARG A 123 -0.59 -6.38 18.88
CA ARG A 123 -1.83 -5.61 19.04
C ARG A 123 -2.49 -5.32 17.70
N VAL A 124 -1.71 -5.03 16.66
CA VAL A 124 -2.23 -4.86 15.29
C VAL A 124 -2.86 -6.17 14.79
N ALA A 125 -2.20 -7.31 15.01
CA ALA A 125 -2.71 -8.63 14.63
C ALA A 125 -4.03 -8.95 15.35
N ALA A 126 -4.10 -8.68 16.65
CA ALA A 126 -5.31 -8.87 17.45
C ALA A 126 -6.45 -7.93 17.01
N ALA A 127 -6.15 -6.65 16.78
CA ALA A 127 -7.14 -5.64 16.36
C ALA A 127 -7.76 -5.93 14.98
N LEU A 128 -7.05 -6.66 14.13
CA LEU A 128 -7.52 -7.07 12.80
C LEU A 128 -8.06 -8.51 12.75
N GLU A 129 -8.19 -9.16 13.92
CA GLU A 129 -8.65 -10.54 14.08
C GLU A 129 -7.84 -11.56 13.27
N PHE A 130 -6.51 -11.45 13.30
CA PHE A 130 -5.64 -12.52 12.82
C PHE A 130 -5.48 -13.60 13.88
N ALA A 131 -5.37 -14.86 13.44
CA ALA A 131 -5.19 -16.00 14.34
C ALA A 131 -3.83 -16.01 15.05
N SER A 132 -2.83 -15.32 14.49
CA SER A 132 -1.50 -15.18 15.08
C SER A 132 -0.73 -14.02 14.43
N ASP A 133 0.30 -13.54 15.11
CA ASP A 133 1.25 -12.55 14.59
C ASP A 133 1.90 -13.02 13.28
N SER A 134 2.25 -14.31 13.21
CA SER A 134 2.81 -14.91 12.00
C SER A 134 1.83 -14.87 10.82
N ALA A 135 0.54 -15.08 11.05
CA ALA A 135 -0.49 -14.98 10.02
C ALA A 135 -0.63 -13.54 9.52
N PHE A 136 -0.55 -12.56 10.43
CA PHE A 136 -0.53 -11.15 10.07
C PHE A 136 0.72 -10.78 9.26
N ILE A 137 1.92 -11.19 9.70
CA ILE A 137 3.17 -10.91 8.99
C ILE A 137 3.15 -11.51 7.59
N ALA A 138 2.66 -12.75 7.43
CA ALA A 138 2.53 -13.40 6.13
C ALA A 138 1.56 -12.63 5.22
N PHE A 139 0.38 -12.25 5.74
CA PHE A 139 -0.60 -11.43 5.02
C PHE A 139 0.00 -10.08 4.59
N PHE A 140 0.65 -9.37 5.51
CA PHE A 140 1.24 -8.05 5.23
C PHE A 140 2.33 -8.15 4.17
N ARG A 141 3.20 -9.17 4.26
CA ARG A 141 4.25 -9.42 3.27
C ARG A 141 3.69 -9.81 1.91
N GLN A 142 2.61 -10.59 1.86
CA GLN A 142 1.95 -10.96 0.61
C GLN A 142 1.43 -9.72 -0.13
N HIS A 143 0.92 -8.74 0.60
CA HIS A 143 0.33 -7.54 0.00
C HIS A 143 1.31 -6.37 -0.21
N THR A 144 2.36 -6.24 0.61
CA THR A 144 3.32 -5.11 0.53
C THR A 144 4.71 -5.50 0.03
N GLY A 145 4.98 -6.81 -0.11
CA GLY A 145 6.30 -7.34 -0.45
C GLY A 145 7.32 -7.32 0.70
N GLN A 146 7.01 -6.68 1.84
CA GLN A 146 7.95 -6.51 2.96
C GLN A 146 7.30 -6.90 4.31
N THR A 147 8.11 -7.13 5.34
CA THR A 147 7.58 -7.37 6.69
C THR A 147 7.16 -6.04 7.35
N PRO A 148 6.18 -6.05 8.28
CA PRO A 148 5.74 -4.84 8.97
C PRO A 148 6.89 -4.04 9.61
N LEU A 149 7.83 -4.73 10.24
CA LEU A 149 9.00 -4.09 10.88
C LEU A 149 9.90 -3.38 9.87
N ARG A 150 10.15 -4.01 8.72
CA ARG A 150 10.95 -3.42 7.64
C ARG A 150 10.25 -2.22 7.01
N TYR A 151 8.93 -2.30 6.85
CA TYR A 151 8.08 -1.20 6.39
C TYR A 151 8.13 0.02 7.34
N LEU A 152 8.15 -0.20 8.67
CA LEU A 152 8.31 0.88 9.64
C LEU A 152 9.70 1.53 9.58
N ASN A 153 10.77 0.74 9.56
CA ASN A 153 12.15 1.24 9.51
C ASN A 153 12.43 2.07 8.23
N SER A 154 11.86 1.66 7.09
CA SER A 154 12.06 2.38 5.83
C SER A 154 11.26 3.70 5.74
N ARG A 155 10.17 3.86 6.51
CA ARG A 155 9.51 5.17 6.69
C ARG A 155 10.31 6.10 7.59
N ASP A 156 10.98 5.55 8.60
CA ASP A 156 11.83 6.33 9.50
C ASP A 156 13.08 6.87 8.78
N GLU A 157 13.69 6.07 7.89
CA GLU A 157 14.81 6.52 7.04
C GLU A 157 14.43 7.63 6.06
N SER A 158 13.21 7.62 5.53
CA SER A 158 12.72 8.67 4.61
C SER A 158 12.27 9.95 5.32
N HIS A 159 12.10 9.93 6.65
CA HIS A 159 11.78 11.10 7.48
C HIS A 159 12.99 11.70 8.22
N ARG A 160 14.19 11.11 8.12
CA ARG A 160 15.41 11.75 8.64
C ARG A 160 15.78 12.93 7.76
N PRO A 161 15.77 14.18 8.27
CA PRO A 161 16.35 15.29 7.53
C PRO A 161 17.84 15.00 7.35
N ASN A 162 18.26 15.00 6.09
CA ASN A 162 19.61 14.91 5.58
C ASN A 162 20.66 15.39 6.61
N SER A 163 21.25 14.45 7.37
CA SER A 163 22.40 14.78 8.20
C SER A 163 23.62 14.80 7.29
N PRO A 164 24.38 15.91 7.23
CA PRO A 164 25.55 16.00 6.36
C PRO A 164 26.57 14.91 6.75
N PRO A 165 27.35 14.41 5.77
CA PRO A 165 28.37 13.40 6.05
C PRO A 165 29.35 13.92 7.11
N PRO A 166 29.84 13.05 8.02
CA PRO A 166 30.82 13.45 9.02
C PRO A 166 32.06 14.05 8.33
N PRO A 167 32.68 15.09 8.92
CA PRO A 167 33.86 15.72 8.34
C PRO A 167 34.96 14.67 8.17
N ARG A 168 35.54 14.60 6.96
CA ARG A 168 36.70 13.75 6.69
C ARG A 168 37.82 14.17 7.63
N SER A 169 38.23 13.27 8.51
CA SER A 169 39.43 13.45 9.32
C SER A 169 40.62 13.75 8.40
N PRO A 170 41.48 14.74 8.71
CA PRO A 170 42.70 14.95 7.95
C PRO A 170 43.55 13.69 8.03
N GLY A 171 44.01 13.20 6.88
CA GLY A 171 45.00 12.13 6.83
C GLY A 171 46.25 12.54 7.62
N PRO A 172 46.95 11.58 8.24
CA PRO A 172 48.17 11.90 8.97
C PRO A 172 49.18 12.48 7.98
N ALA A 173 49.60 13.72 8.24
CA ALA A 173 50.80 14.28 7.67
C ALA A 173 52.00 13.71 8.44
N ALA A 174 53.03 13.36 7.67
CA ALA A 174 54.34 12.81 8.05
C ALA A 174 54.41 11.28 8.16
#